data_AF-A0A7W0GKY3-F1
#
_entry.id   AF-A0A7W0GKY3-F1
#
_cell.length_a   1.000
_cell.length_b   1.000
_cell.length_c   1.000
_cell.angle_alpha   90.00
_cell.angle_beta   90.00
_cell.angle_gamma   90.00
#
_symmetry.space_group_name_H-M   'P 1'
#
loop_
_entity.id
_entity.type
_entity.pdbx_description
1 polymer ?
#
loop_
_entity_poly.entity_id
_entity_poly.type
_entity_poly.pdbx_seq_one_letter_code
_entity_poly.pdbx_strand_id
1 'polypeptide(L)'
;MIGACASGPVPDWESNAKTSIDHAVAAYLAGDTRLAASDFERARSEIARTGRIDLLGRAELVQCAARVASLVFEACAGFEKLRPDSAAPERAYADYLAARVQPQEIALLPPQHRAAAAANLSAEAATALLRGIDDPLSKLVAIGVLFQAGRASPTTIALAVETASAQGWRRPLLGWLNVQLALAEKAGDAGETARLRRRIGVVQGDK
;
A
#
# COMPACT_ATOMS: atom_id res chain seq x y z
N MET A 1 -41.00 -4.11 -23.41
CA MET A 1 -40.64 -3.10 -22.39
C MET A 1 -39.28 -3.48 -21.83
N ILE A 2 -38.25 -2.70 -22.11
CA ILE A 2 -36.92 -2.89 -21.53
C ILE A 2 -36.92 -2.05 -20.24
N GLY A 3 -36.92 -2.72 -19.09
CA GLY A 3 -36.84 -2.07 -17.79
C GLY A 3 -35.44 -1.50 -17.59
N ALA A 4 -35.33 -0.18 -17.72
CA ALA A 4 -34.15 0.55 -17.25
C ALA A 4 -34.14 0.50 -15.72
N CYS A 5 -33.23 -0.29 -15.14
CA CYS A 5 -32.88 -0.17 -13.74
C CYS A 5 -32.23 1.20 -13.53
N ALA A 6 -33.01 2.20 -13.15
CA ALA A 6 -32.49 3.50 -12.74
C ALA A 6 -31.82 3.34 -11.38
N SER A 7 -30.49 3.19 -11.36
CA SER A 7 -29.72 3.54 -10.16
C SER A 7 -29.84 5.05 -9.98
N GLY A 8 -30.46 5.48 -8.88
CA GLY A 8 -30.57 6.90 -8.52
C GLY A 8 -29.20 7.57 -8.37
N PRO A 9 -29.17 8.90 -8.16
CA PRO A 9 -27.92 9.63 -7.97
C PRO A 9 -27.16 9.09 -6.75
N VAL A 10 -25.84 8.98 -6.86
CA VAL A 10 -24.96 8.60 -5.75
C VAL A 10 -25.05 9.68 -4.66
N PRO A 11 -25.29 9.33 -3.39
CA PRO A 11 -25.33 10.30 -2.30
C PRO A 11 -24.01 11.06 -2.15
N ASP A 12 -24.09 12.35 -1.81
CA ASP A 12 -22.90 13.23 -1.71
C ASP A 12 -21.83 12.69 -0.75
N TRP A 13 -22.23 12.09 0.37
CA TRP A 13 -21.30 11.53 1.35
C TRP A 13 -20.38 10.46 0.74
N GLU A 14 -20.89 9.65 -0.20
CA GLU A 14 -20.15 8.55 -0.82
C GLU A 14 -19.07 9.09 -1.76
N SER A 15 -19.45 10.07 -2.59
CA SER A 15 -18.51 10.79 -3.46
C SER A 15 -17.44 11.53 -2.67
N ASN A 16 -17.86 12.30 -1.64
CA ASN A 16 -16.97 13.07 -0.78
C ASN A 16 -15.98 12.17 -0.03
N ALA A 17 -16.45 11.04 0.51
CA ALA A 17 -15.60 10.07 1.18
C ALA A 17 -14.56 9.49 0.22
N LYS A 18 -14.98 9.04 -0.98
CA LYS A 18 -14.07 8.48 -1.98
C LYS A 18 -13.00 9.48 -2.40
N THR A 19 -13.38 10.70 -2.78
CA THR A 19 -12.42 11.74 -3.15
C THR A 19 -11.45 12.02 -2.01
N SER A 20 -11.94 12.12 -0.78
CA SER A 20 -11.08 12.38 0.39
C SER A 20 -10.10 11.23 0.66
N ILE A 21 -10.50 9.97 0.46
CA ILE A 21 -9.58 8.81 0.55
C ILE A 21 -8.51 8.88 -0.54
N ASP A 22 -8.91 9.13 -1.79
CA ASP A 22 -7.99 9.18 -2.93
C ASP A 22 -6.95 10.30 -2.74
N HIS A 23 -7.39 11.47 -2.27
CA HIS A 23 -6.52 12.59 -1.92
C HIS A 23 -5.59 12.28 -0.74
N ALA A 24 -6.11 11.64 0.32
CA ALA A 24 -5.31 11.25 1.48
C ALA A 24 -4.17 10.29 1.10
N VAL A 25 -4.47 9.29 0.26
CA VAL A 25 -3.47 8.34 -0.23
C VAL A 25 -2.44 9.04 -1.11
N ALA A 26 -2.87 9.86 -2.06
CA ALA A 26 -1.96 10.60 -2.95
C ALA A 26 -1.02 11.53 -2.16
N ALA A 27 -1.56 12.30 -1.22
CA ALA A 27 -0.79 13.18 -0.34
C ALA A 27 0.20 12.38 0.51
N TYR A 28 -0.20 11.24 1.05
CA TYR A 28 0.67 10.39 1.85
C TYR A 28 1.86 9.86 1.04
N LEU A 29 1.62 9.36 -0.18
CA LEU A 29 2.65 8.83 -1.06
C LEU A 29 3.59 9.93 -1.59
N ALA A 30 3.08 11.14 -1.82
CA ALA A 30 3.89 12.33 -2.10
C ALA A 30 4.70 12.82 -0.87
N GLY A 31 4.33 12.35 0.32
CA GLY A 31 4.98 12.65 1.59
C GLY A 31 4.46 13.91 2.29
N ASP A 32 3.30 14.43 1.90
CA ASP A 32 2.55 15.44 2.65
C ASP A 32 1.66 14.78 3.70
N THR A 33 2.27 14.45 4.84
CA THR A 33 1.57 13.76 5.94
C THR A 33 0.47 14.59 6.58
N ARG A 34 0.55 15.93 6.52
CA ARG A 34 -0.46 16.81 7.12
C ARG A 34 -1.72 16.85 6.28
N LEU A 35 -1.57 17.04 4.97
CA LEU A 35 -2.69 16.97 4.04
C LEU A 35 -3.32 15.58 4.07
N ALA A 36 -2.50 14.53 4.03
CA ALA A 36 -2.98 13.15 4.11
C ALA A 36 -3.85 12.88 5.35
N ALA A 37 -3.42 13.35 6.53
CA ALA A 37 -4.20 13.20 7.76
C ALA A 37 -5.51 13.99 7.71
N SER A 38 -5.48 15.23 7.22
CA SER A 38 -6.68 16.08 7.08
C SER A 38 -7.72 15.45 6.15
N ASP A 39 -7.30 14.98 4.98
CA ASP A 39 -8.20 14.36 4.00
C ASP A 39 -8.73 13.02 4.51
N PHE A 40 -7.91 12.26 5.24
CA PHE A 40 -8.38 11.01 5.84
C PHE A 40 -9.42 11.23 6.93
N GLU A 41 -9.24 12.23 7.81
CA GLU A 41 -10.26 12.58 8.81
C GLU A 41 -11.56 13.06 8.16
N ARG A 42 -11.49 13.78 7.03
CA ARG A 42 -12.67 14.13 6.24
C ARG A 42 -13.40 12.89 5.72
N ALA A 43 -12.68 11.93 5.14
CA ALA A 43 -13.25 10.67 4.70
C ALA A 43 -13.93 9.91 5.85
N ARG A 44 -13.25 9.79 7.00
CA ARG A 44 -13.80 9.14 8.20
C ARG A 44 -15.07 9.82 8.67
N SER A 45 -15.12 11.15 8.68
CA SER A 45 -16.30 11.93 9.05
C SER A 45 -17.49 11.66 8.12
N GLU A 46 -17.28 11.68 6.80
CA GLU A 46 -18.34 11.37 5.83
C GLU A 46 -18.91 9.96 6.01
N ILE A 47 -18.03 8.96 6.19
CA ILE A 47 -18.46 7.57 6.40
C ILE A 47 -19.15 7.42 7.76
N ALA A 48 -18.63 8.04 8.83
CA ALA A 48 -19.17 7.90 10.18
C ALA A 48 -20.63 8.38 10.29
N ARG A 49 -21.02 9.37 9.48
CA ARG A 49 -22.42 9.85 9.40
C ARG A 49 -23.42 8.78 8.98
N THR A 50 -22.95 7.69 8.37
CA THR A 50 -23.78 6.58 7.89
C THR A 50 -23.85 5.41 8.87
N GLY A 51 -22.99 5.39 9.90
CA GLY A 51 -22.85 4.24 10.81
C GLY A 51 -22.27 2.97 10.14
N ARG A 52 -21.76 3.05 8.91
CA ARG A 52 -21.24 1.91 8.14
C ARG A 52 -19.82 1.54 8.58
N ILE A 53 -19.73 0.73 9.62
CA ILE A 53 -18.46 0.21 10.17
C ILE A 53 -17.65 -0.53 9.11
N ASP A 54 -18.32 -1.25 8.20
CA ASP A 54 -17.69 -1.96 7.08
C ASP A 54 -16.94 -1.01 6.13
N LEU A 55 -17.54 0.12 5.78
CA LEU A 55 -16.91 1.13 4.93
C LEU A 55 -15.78 1.85 5.65
N LEU A 56 -15.95 2.13 6.95
CA LEU A 56 -14.91 2.76 7.75
C LEU A 56 -13.70 1.83 7.86
N GLY A 57 -13.92 0.53 8.11
CA GLY A 57 -12.86 -0.47 8.14
C GLY A 57 -12.09 -0.54 6.82
N ARG A 58 -12.77 -0.49 5.67
CA ARG A 58 -12.11 -0.43 4.36
C ARG A 58 -11.27 0.82 4.17
N ALA A 59 -11.74 1.99 4.61
CA ALA A 59 -10.95 3.22 4.56
C ALA A 59 -9.67 3.12 5.41
N GLU A 60 -9.77 2.58 6.62
CA GLU A 60 -8.61 2.32 7.51
C GLU A 60 -7.60 1.35 6.87
N LEU A 61 -8.09 0.30 6.19
CA LEU A 61 -7.24 -0.64 5.46
C LEU A 61 -6.53 0.02 4.27
N VAL A 62 -7.19 0.93 3.54
CA VAL A 62 -6.57 1.70 2.45
C VAL A 62 -5.43 2.58 2.99
N GLN A 63 -5.66 3.26 4.12
CA GLN A 63 -4.60 4.04 4.75
C GLN A 63 -3.42 3.13 5.19
N CYS A 64 -3.73 1.96 5.78
CA CYS A 64 -2.70 1.02 6.19
C CYS A 64 -1.90 0.48 4.99
N ALA A 65 -2.56 0.17 3.87
CA ALA A 65 -1.91 -0.25 2.64
C ALA A 65 -0.93 0.81 2.10
N ALA A 66 -1.32 2.09 2.12
CA ALA A 66 -0.42 3.19 1.73
C ALA A 66 0.84 3.27 2.63
N ARG A 67 0.69 3.00 3.94
CA ARG A 67 1.81 2.89 4.89
C ARG A 67 2.73 1.72 4.56
N VAL A 68 2.19 0.53 4.33
CA VAL A 68 2.94 -0.67 3.93
C VAL A 68 3.70 -0.45 2.62
N ALA A 69 3.07 0.16 1.61
CA ALA A 69 3.73 0.54 0.35
C ALA A 69 4.94 1.46 0.56
N SER A 70 4.94 2.22 1.66
CA SER A 70 6.00 3.15 2.07
C SER A 70 6.92 2.58 3.16
N LEU A 71 6.92 1.26 3.38
CA LEU A 71 7.74 0.56 4.39
C LEU A 71 7.49 0.98 5.84
N VAL A 72 6.28 1.46 6.16
CA VAL A 72 5.85 1.74 7.52
C VAL A 72 5.02 0.57 8.03
N PHE A 73 5.67 -0.31 8.80
CA PHE A 73 5.09 -1.53 9.35
C PHE A 73 4.63 -1.33 10.80
N GLU A 74 3.45 -0.77 10.95
CA GLU A 74 2.79 -0.56 12.24
C GLU A 74 1.49 -1.39 12.27
N ALA A 75 0.94 -1.60 13.47
CA ALA A 75 -0.42 -2.11 13.55
C ALA A 75 -1.39 -1.13 12.84
N CYS A 76 -2.33 -1.66 12.04
CA CYS A 76 -3.40 -0.88 11.43
C CYS A 76 -4.41 -0.41 12.51
N ALA A 77 -3.98 0.43 13.45
CA ALA A 77 -4.67 0.69 14.71
C ALA A 77 -6.12 1.21 14.54
N GLY A 78 -6.40 1.94 13.46
CA GLY A 78 -7.76 2.35 13.10
C GLY A 78 -8.65 1.14 12.76
N PHE A 79 -8.15 0.23 11.93
CA PHE A 79 -8.85 -1.00 11.57
C PHE A 79 -8.96 -2.00 12.74
N GLU A 80 -7.92 -2.14 13.57
CA GLU A 80 -7.94 -3.09 14.69
C GLU A 80 -9.09 -2.83 15.68
N LYS A 81 -9.51 -1.56 15.85
CA LYS A 81 -10.68 -1.20 16.66
C LYS A 81 -12.00 -1.67 16.06
N LEU A 82 -12.06 -1.83 14.74
CA LEU A 82 -13.24 -2.21 13.95
C LEU A 82 -13.23 -3.70 13.59
N ARG A 83 -12.12 -4.39 13.85
CA ARG A 83 -11.88 -5.78 13.49
C ARG A 83 -12.95 -6.77 13.98
N PRO A 84 -13.52 -6.64 15.20
CA PRO A 84 -14.58 -7.53 15.66
C PRO A 84 -15.84 -7.51 14.78
N ASP A 85 -16.16 -6.34 14.20
CA ASP A 85 -17.35 -6.11 13.39
C ASP A 85 -17.08 -6.17 11.87
N SER A 86 -15.83 -6.40 11.47
CA SER A 86 -15.39 -6.44 10.08
C SER A 86 -15.60 -7.83 9.47
N ALA A 87 -15.97 -7.92 8.20
CA ALA A 87 -16.15 -9.21 7.53
C ALA A 87 -14.81 -9.94 7.26
N ALA A 88 -14.90 -11.22 6.90
CA ALA A 88 -13.72 -12.08 6.73
C ALA A 88 -12.70 -11.56 5.70
N PRO A 89 -13.10 -11.00 4.53
CA PRO A 89 -12.15 -10.46 3.57
C PRO A 89 -11.32 -9.30 4.12
N GLU A 90 -11.93 -8.39 4.87
CA GLU A 90 -11.24 -7.24 5.49
C GLU A 90 -10.24 -7.70 6.54
N ARG A 91 -10.60 -8.68 7.38
CA ARG A 91 -9.68 -9.26 8.37
C ARG A 91 -8.50 -9.96 7.70
N ALA A 92 -8.76 -10.78 6.67
CA ALA A 92 -7.71 -11.44 5.89
C ALA A 92 -6.78 -10.42 5.22
N TYR A 93 -7.32 -9.32 4.71
CA TYR A 93 -6.51 -8.25 4.12
C TYR A 93 -5.66 -7.52 5.16
N ALA A 94 -6.18 -7.27 6.37
CA ALA A 94 -5.39 -6.72 7.48
C ALA A 94 -4.23 -7.64 7.86
N ASP A 95 -4.49 -8.95 7.97
CA ASP A 95 -3.45 -9.94 8.26
C ASP A 95 -2.43 -10.06 7.13
N TYR A 96 -2.86 -9.91 5.87
CA TYR A 96 -1.96 -9.81 4.73
C TYR A 96 -1.06 -8.59 4.80
N LEU A 97 -1.60 -7.41 5.09
CA LEU A 97 -0.82 -6.17 5.27
C LEU A 97 0.18 -6.28 6.43
N ALA A 98 -0.13 -7.09 7.44
CA ALA A 98 0.77 -7.39 8.56
C ALA A 98 1.76 -8.54 8.29
N ALA A 99 1.76 -9.11 7.08
CA ALA A 99 2.53 -10.30 6.70
C ALA A 99 2.23 -11.56 7.55
N ARG A 100 0.98 -11.73 7.98
CA ARG A 100 0.48 -12.82 8.85
C ARG A 100 -0.66 -13.65 8.25
N VAL A 101 -1.05 -13.36 7.00
CA VAL A 101 -2.15 -14.07 6.32
C VAL A 101 -1.92 -15.58 6.30
N GLN A 102 -2.97 -16.33 6.60
CA GLN A 102 -2.91 -17.79 6.57
C GLN A 102 -3.23 -18.34 5.17
N PRO A 103 -2.72 -19.52 4.80
CA PRO A 103 -2.98 -20.12 3.48
C PRO A 103 -4.47 -20.24 3.12
N GLN A 104 -5.32 -20.58 4.08
CA GLN A 104 -6.78 -20.69 3.89
C GLN A 104 -7.47 -19.35 3.64
N GLU A 105 -6.82 -18.22 3.96
CA GLU A 105 -7.36 -16.87 3.79
C GLU A 105 -6.96 -16.23 2.46
N ILE A 106 -6.00 -16.81 1.73
CA ILE A 106 -5.48 -16.26 0.47
C ILE A 106 -6.61 -16.05 -0.55
N ALA A 107 -7.60 -16.95 -0.59
CA ALA A 107 -8.74 -16.83 -1.49
C ALA A 107 -9.64 -15.60 -1.20
N LEU A 108 -9.59 -15.08 0.02
CA LEU A 108 -10.36 -13.90 0.46
C LEU A 108 -9.68 -12.58 0.08
N LEU A 109 -8.39 -12.59 -0.26
CA LEU A 109 -7.66 -11.39 -0.62
C LEU A 109 -8.15 -10.81 -1.95
N PRO A 110 -7.94 -9.50 -2.19
CA PRO A 110 -8.10 -8.91 -3.51
C PRO A 110 -7.29 -9.72 -4.55
N PRO A 111 -7.85 -10.00 -5.75
CA PRO A 111 -7.26 -10.92 -6.73
C PRO A 111 -5.78 -10.64 -7.03
N GLN A 112 -5.39 -9.37 -7.11
CA GLN A 112 -4.03 -8.94 -7.41
C GLN A 112 -3.00 -9.33 -6.34
N HIS A 113 -3.43 -9.63 -5.11
CA HIS A 113 -2.54 -10.00 -4.01
C HIS A 113 -2.43 -11.51 -3.78
N ARG A 114 -3.36 -12.31 -4.33
CA ARG A 114 -3.46 -13.75 -4.04
C ARG A 114 -2.21 -14.52 -4.44
N ALA A 115 -1.70 -14.26 -5.65
CA ALA A 115 -0.52 -14.95 -6.16
C ALA A 115 0.72 -14.60 -5.33
N ALA A 116 0.91 -13.32 -4.99
CA ALA A 116 2.05 -12.87 -4.19
C ALA A 116 2.00 -13.38 -2.73
N ALA A 117 0.80 -13.59 -2.18
CA ALA A 117 0.61 -14.14 -0.84
C ALA A 117 0.95 -15.64 -0.72
N ALA A 118 1.02 -16.37 -1.83
CA ALA A 118 1.33 -17.80 -1.80
C ALA A 118 2.77 -18.08 -1.32
N ALA A 119 2.94 -19.09 -0.46
CA ALA A 119 4.20 -19.36 0.24
C ALA A 119 5.32 -19.97 -0.66
N ASN A 120 5.01 -20.46 -1.86
CA ASN A 120 5.87 -21.38 -2.61
C ASN A 120 6.43 -20.81 -3.93
N LEU A 121 6.67 -19.50 -4.00
CA LEU A 121 7.27 -18.88 -5.19
C LEU A 121 8.78 -18.71 -5.02
N SER A 122 9.55 -19.02 -6.06
CA SER A 122 10.94 -18.57 -6.13
C SER A 122 11.01 -17.04 -6.18
N ALA A 123 12.17 -16.47 -5.87
CA ALA A 123 12.38 -15.02 -5.92
C ALA A 123 12.08 -14.44 -7.32
N GLU A 124 12.47 -15.14 -8.37
CA GLU A 124 12.26 -14.75 -9.76
C GLU A 124 10.78 -14.82 -10.14
N ALA A 125 10.10 -15.91 -9.78
CA ALA A 125 8.68 -16.10 -10.04
C ALA A 125 7.84 -15.05 -9.29
N ALA A 126 8.18 -14.77 -8.02
CA ALA A 126 7.55 -13.70 -7.25
C ALA A 126 7.73 -12.34 -7.93
N THR A 127 8.96 -12.00 -8.35
CA THR A 127 9.23 -10.73 -9.05
C THR A 127 8.44 -10.61 -10.37
N ALA A 128 8.34 -11.71 -11.14
CA ALA A 128 7.59 -11.74 -12.40
C ALA A 128 6.08 -11.52 -12.18
N LEU A 129 5.50 -12.17 -11.16
CA LEU A 129 4.10 -11.98 -10.79
C LEU A 129 3.81 -10.56 -10.32
N LEU A 130 4.67 -9.99 -9.48
CA LEU A 130 4.53 -8.61 -9.00
C LEU A 130 4.58 -7.60 -10.15
N ARG A 131 5.42 -7.84 -11.17
CA ARG A 131 5.49 -6.97 -12.36
C ARG A 131 4.16 -6.92 -13.12
N GLY A 132 3.42 -8.03 -13.15
CA GLY A 132 2.10 -8.14 -13.80
C GLY A 132 0.94 -7.51 -13.04
N ILE A 133 1.16 -6.93 -11.85
CA ILE A 133 0.13 -6.15 -11.15
C ILE A 133 0.03 -4.77 -11.83
N ASP A 134 -1.13 -4.43 -12.40
CA ASP A 134 -1.30 -3.17 -13.14
C ASP A 134 -1.29 -1.95 -12.22
N ASP A 135 -2.06 -2.01 -11.13
CA ASP A 135 -2.15 -0.92 -10.16
C ASP A 135 -0.81 -0.71 -9.40
N PRO A 136 -0.13 0.44 -9.55
CA PRO A 136 1.18 0.66 -8.94
C PRO A 136 1.16 0.64 -7.42
N LEU A 137 0.06 1.07 -6.79
CA LEU A 137 -0.06 1.03 -5.33
C LEU A 137 -0.18 -0.41 -4.84
N SER A 138 -1.08 -1.20 -5.43
CA SER A 138 -1.21 -2.63 -5.12
C SER A 138 0.10 -3.38 -5.33
N LYS A 139 0.88 -3.03 -6.37
CA LYS A 139 2.21 -3.58 -6.60
C LYS A 139 3.16 -3.27 -5.45
N LEU A 140 3.25 -2.00 -5.02
CA LEU A 140 4.10 -1.62 -3.88
C LEU A 140 3.64 -2.23 -2.56
N VAL A 141 2.34 -2.37 -2.33
CA VAL A 141 1.79 -3.07 -1.16
C VAL A 141 2.29 -4.52 -1.15
N ALA A 142 2.16 -5.23 -2.28
CA ALA A 142 2.58 -6.62 -2.36
C ALA A 142 4.10 -6.79 -2.16
N ILE A 143 4.90 -5.89 -2.73
CA ILE A 143 6.36 -5.87 -2.51
C ILE A 143 6.67 -5.55 -1.03
N GLY A 144 5.97 -4.61 -0.41
CA GLY A 144 6.11 -4.26 1.00
C GLY A 144 5.81 -5.43 1.93
N VAL A 145 4.73 -6.18 1.67
CA VAL A 145 4.38 -7.39 2.44
C VAL A 145 5.46 -8.48 2.28
N LEU A 146 5.96 -8.73 1.06
CA LEU A 146 7.05 -9.68 0.85
C LEU A 146 8.34 -9.26 1.55
N PHE A 147 8.63 -7.95 1.58
CA PHE A 147 9.78 -7.42 2.31
C PHE A 147 9.64 -7.59 3.81
N GLN A 148 8.47 -7.29 4.38
CA GLN A 148 8.18 -7.53 5.80
C GLN A 148 8.29 -9.01 6.18
N ALA A 149 7.90 -9.91 5.27
CA ALA A 149 8.05 -11.36 5.43
C ALA A 149 9.50 -11.87 5.22
N GLY A 150 10.46 -10.99 4.93
CA GLY A 150 11.85 -11.38 4.65
C GLY A 150 12.05 -12.13 3.32
N ARG A 151 11.09 -12.02 2.39
CA ARG A 151 11.05 -12.75 1.11
C ARG A 151 11.36 -11.89 -0.12
N ALA A 152 11.59 -10.59 0.04
CA ALA A 152 11.90 -9.70 -1.07
C ALA A 152 13.36 -9.86 -1.55
N SER A 153 13.53 -10.18 -2.84
CA SER A 153 14.84 -10.25 -3.49
C SER A 153 15.38 -8.85 -3.87
N PRO A 154 16.69 -8.71 -4.18
CA PRO A 154 17.22 -7.47 -4.74
C PRO A 154 16.50 -7.00 -6.00
N THR A 155 16.06 -7.92 -6.86
CA THR A 155 15.27 -7.62 -8.06
C THR A 155 13.86 -7.13 -7.73
N THR A 156 13.22 -7.66 -6.68
CA THR A 156 11.94 -7.17 -6.16
C THR A 156 12.07 -5.76 -5.59
N ILE A 157 13.15 -5.48 -4.86
CA ILE A 157 13.46 -4.16 -4.31
C ILE A 157 13.72 -3.14 -5.44
N ALA A 158 14.40 -3.53 -6.52
CA ALA A 158 14.59 -2.69 -7.70
C ALA A 158 13.24 -2.33 -8.36
N LEU A 159 12.36 -3.31 -8.52
CA LEU A 159 11.00 -3.09 -9.05
C LEU A 159 10.20 -2.08 -8.20
N ALA A 160 10.38 -2.09 -6.88
CA ALA A 160 9.72 -1.13 -5.99
C ALA A 160 10.22 0.30 -6.20
N VAL A 161 11.54 0.49 -6.34
CA VAL A 161 12.13 1.80 -6.67
C VAL A 161 11.64 2.30 -8.02
N GLU A 162 11.63 1.45 -9.05
CA GLU A 162 11.12 1.80 -10.39
C GLU A 162 9.64 2.21 -10.32
N THR A 163 8.82 1.42 -9.63
CA THR A 163 7.38 1.68 -9.49
C THR A 163 7.12 3.00 -8.77
N ALA A 164 7.75 3.25 -7.63
CA ALA A 164 7.58 4.49 -6.89
C ALA A 164 8.12 5.72 -7.66
N SER A 165 9.25 5.56 -8.34
CA SER A 165 9.85 6.62 -9.16
C SER A 165 8.98 7.00 -10.34
N ALA A 166 8.39 6.02 -11.04
CA ALA A 166 7.53 6.27 -12.21
C ALA A 166 6.25 7.04 -11.85
N GLN A 167 5.78 6.90 -10.60
CA GLN A 167 4.60 7.61 -10.09
C GLN A 167 4.93 8.96 -9.42
N GLY A 168 6.22 9.30 -9.28
CA GLY A 168 6.62 10.49 -8.52
C GLY A 168 6.33 10.39 -7.01
N TRP A 169 6.18 9.18 -6.47
CA TRP A 169 5.84 8.97 -5.06
C TRP A 169 7.08 9.03 -4.18
N ARG A 170 7.37 10.23 -3.68
CA ARG A 170 8.55 10.56 -2.88
C ARG A 170 8.72 9.67 -1.66
N ARG A 171 7.65 9.41 -0.90
CA ARG A 171 7.72 8.69 0.38
C ARG A 171 8.14 7.23 0.20
N PRO A 172 7.44 6.39 -0.60
CA PRO A 172 7.90 5.03 -0.85
C PRO A 172 9.23 5.01 -1.59
N LEU A 173 9.51 5.95 -2.51
CA LEU A 173 10.79 6.03 -3.21
C LEU A 173 11.97 6.18 -2.23
N LEU A 174 11.87 7.09 -1.25
CA LEU A 174 12.89 7.24 -0.21
C LEU A 174 13.04 5.98 0.64
N GLY A 175 11.93 5.34 1.01
CA GLY A 175 11.98 4.07 1.76
C GLY A 175 12.80 3.01 1.01
N TRP A 176 12.46 2.76 -0.25
CA TRP A 176 13.13 1.72 -1.05
C TRP A 176 14.56 2.08 -1.45
N LEU A 177 14.88 3.35 -1.69
CA LEU A 177 16.27 3.77 -1.92
C LEU A 177 17.14 3.57 -0.67
N ASN A 178 16.62 3.81 0.53
CA ASN A 178 17.33 3.53 1.78
C ASN A 178 17.56 2.03 2.00
N VAL A 179 16.61 1.18 1.58
CA VAL A 179 16.81 -0.28 1.58
C VAL A 179 17.95 -0.68 0.64
N GLN A 180 17.99 -0.16 -0.59
CA GLN A 180 19.10 -0.42 -1.51
C GLN A 180 20.44 0.09 -0.94
N LEU A 181 20.43 1.25 -0.29
CA LEU A 181 21.63 1.83 0.31
C LEU A 181 22.19 0.91 1.40
N ALA A 182 21.34 0.43 2.31
CA ALA A 182 21.75 -0.49 3.37
C ALA A 182 22.30 -1.81 2.81
N LEU A 183 21.73 -2.32 1.71
CA LEU A 183 22.24 -3.52 1.03
C LEU A 183 23.61 -3.29 0.39
N ALA A 184 23.81 -2.15 -0.29
CA ALA A 184 25.07 -1.80 -0.91
C ALA A 184 26.19 -1.59 0.13
N GLU A 185 25.87 -0.93 1.25
CA GLU A 185 26.78 -0.74 2.37
C GLU A 185 27.19 -2.09 2.98
N LYS A 186 26.23 -2.99 3.19
CA LYS A 186 26.50 -4.35 3.68
C LYS A 186 27.36 -5.18 2.72
N ALA A 187 27.23 -4.95 1.41
CA ALA A 187 28.04 -5.60 0.39
C ALA A 187 29.44 -4.97 0.22
N GLY A 188 29.70 -3.82 0.86
CA GLY A 188 30.95 -3.08 0.69
C GLY A 188 31.09 -2.39 -0.66
N ASP A 189 29.99 -2.21 -1.41
CA ASP A 189 30.00 -1.54 -2.71
C ASP A 189 29.99 -0.02 -2.53
N ALA A 190 31.19 0.55 -2.40
CA ALA A 190 31.38 1.99 -2.23
C ALA A 190 30.84 2.81 -3.42
N GLY A 191 30.92 2.27 -4.63
CA GLY A 191 30.45 2.94 -5.85
C GLY A 191 28.93 3.08 -5.85
N GLU A 192 28.24 1.99 -5.57
CA GLU A 192 26.78 1.95 -5.49
C GLU A 192 26.25 2.78 -4.33
N THR A 193 26.88 2.65 -3.17
CA THR A 193 26.57 3.45 -1.98
C THR A 193 26.61 4.95 -2.28
N ALA A 194 27.68 5.43 -2.94
CA ALA A 194 27.80 6.82 -3.32
C ALA A 194 26.72 7.24 -4.35
N ARG A 195 26.39 6.38 -5.31
CA ARG A 195 25.31 6.63 -6.29
C ARG A 195 23.96 6.78 -5.61
N LEU A 196 23.64 5.87 -4.68
CA LEU A 196 22.36 5.85 -3.97
C LEU A 196 22.20 7.06 -3.05
N ARG A 197 23.25 7.47 -2.32
CA ARG A 197 23.23 8.70 -1.52
C ARG A 197 22.92 9.94 -2.36
N ARG A 198 23.54 10.09 -3.54
CA ARG A 198 23.22 11.19 -4.47
C ARG A 198 21.76 11.15 -4.92
N ARG A 199 21.23 9.97 -5.27
CA ARG A 199 19.80 9.82 -5.64
C ARG A 199 18.86 10.19 -4.50
N ILE A 200 19.18 9.76 -3.27
CA ILE A 200 18.39 10.09 -2.07
C ILE A 200 18.39 11.61 -1.85
N GLY A 201 19.54 12.28 -1.94
CA GLY A 201 19.64 13.74 -1.82
C GLY A 201 18.76 14.48 -2.82
N VAL A 202 18.76 14.06 -4.09
CA VAL A 202 17.87 14.64 -5.12
C VAL A 202 16.39 14.52 -4.73
N VAL A 203 15.97 13.37 -4.20
CA VAL A 203 14.58 13.14 -3.79
C VAL A 203 14.21 13.91 -2.51
N GLN A 204 15.18 14.18 -1.65
CA GLN A 204 15.02 15.01 -0.45
C GLN A 204 15.01 16.52 -0.76
N GLY A 205 15.47 16.91 -1.96
CA GLY A 205 15.58 18.31 -2.37
C GLY A 205 16.90 18.96 -1.96
N ASP A 206 17.89 18.15 -1.57
CA ASP A 206 19.25 18.61 -1.34
C ASP A 206 19.84 19.04 -2.70
N LYS A 207 20.17 20.32 -2.80
CA LYS A 207 20.80 20.91 -3.99
C LYS A 207 22.31 20.80 -3.93
#